data_AF-A0A4R2IJJ8-F1
#
_entry.id   AF-A0A4R2IJJ8-F1
#
_cell.length_a   1.000
_cell.length_b   1.000
_cell.length_c   1.000
_cell.angle_alpha   90.00
_cell.angle_beta   90.00
_cell.angle_gamma   90.00
#
_symmetry.space_group_name_H-M   'P 1'
#
loop_
_entity.id
_entity.type
_entity.pdbx_description
1 polymer ?
#
loop_
_entity_poly.entity_id
_entity_poly.type
_entity_poly.pdbx_seq_one_letter_code
_entity_poly.pdbx_strand_id
1 'polypeptide(L)'
;MPFVGNFKPSIHAPLFRNGPWPAGSSFPVRILGIRIDLDGRSFGLCGGMSFLARDIYEAGSPQLKSTSPDLLPRQVVSHIWYRMLDSLGPGLSMLNGWIFLDGMFDHDTWLGGGLFRFSVGEVPKITAEIDNGHLCPIGVVLVHSIWPWSATENHVVLAYGYDRVGSTLRLWVYDCNYPNDDSIHIEIDDSAPSPSKPITTNGTSTSGLIRGFFKLETYTWQDPSSAYVDVGTIVDYQVPADMKPGANAIARIHVRNGGSSTWDMAVGYRVVERGGLNSAYPMWGGQVVDPGTLVPNSSAIYNVPITAPLLNGTFRASWGVSRAGLGVFVSSPPVAVYVTADSSTICANLHKKHRDLSNRLKSIEKDRQDAETTGERMALTNMINSLKLQLSQLESEQRSRGCTPG
;
A
#
# COMPACT_ATOMS: atom_id res chain seq x y z
N MET A 1 30.38 -14.12 6.61
CA MET A 1 28.97 -14.30 7.00
C MET A 1 28.19 -14.42 5.71
N PRO A 2 27.78 -15.64 5.33
CA PRO A 2 27.02 -15.85 4.11
C PRO A 2 25.62 -15.22 4.23
N PHE A 3 25.35 -14.30 3.31
CA PHE A 3 24.07 -13.63 3.12
C PHE A 3 23.68 -13.76 1.65
N VAL A 4 22.38 -13.81 1.39
CA VAL A 4 21.85 -13.84 0.03
C VAL A 4 21.94 -12.45 -0.60
N GLY A 5 23.04 -12.20 -1.32
CA GLY A 5 23.29 -10.93 -1.99
C GLY A 5 23.21 -9.73 -1.05
N ASN A 6 22.40 -8.73 -1.42
CA ASN A 6 22.14 -7.54 -0.61
C ASN A 6 20.74 -7.57 0.05
N PHE A 7 20.07 -8.73 0.10
CA PHE A 7 18.74 -8.83 0.69
C PHE A 7 18.76 -8.35 2.14
N LYS A 8 17.76 -7.54 2.47
CA LYS A 8 17.45 -7.08 3.82
C LYS A 8 15.94 -6.91 3.93
N PRO A 9 15.30 -7.38 5.02
CA PRO A 9 13.89 -7.10 5.30
C PRO A 9 13.52 -5.63 5.10
N SER A 10 14.32 -4.71 5.63
CA SER A 10 14.11 -3.26 5.57
C SER A 10 14.16 -2.65 4.16
N ILE A 11 14.80 -3.31 3.21
CA ILE A 11 15.02 -2.79 1.84
C ILE A 11 14.18 -3.52 0.81
N HIS A 12 13.96 -4.83 0.96
CA HIS A 12 13.43 -5.68 -0.10
C HIS A 12 12.10 -6.37 0.26
N ALA A 13 11.83 -6.61 1.55
CA ALA A 13 10.59 -7.26 1.96
C ALA A 13 9.43 -6.25 2.08
N PRO A 14 8.16 -6.68 1.94
CA PRO A 14 7.01 -5.82 2.18
C PRO A 14 7.03 -5.17 3.58
N LEU A 15 6.64 -3.90 3.67
CA LEU A 15 6.63 -3.14 4.93
C LEU A 15 5.34 -3.28 5.74
N PHE A 16 4.31 -3.93 5.19
CA PHE A 16 3.08 -4.20 5.92
C PHE A 16 3.22 -5.47 6.74
N ARG A 17 2.57 -5.49 7.91
CA ARG A 17 2.53 -6.67 8.78
C ARG A 17 1.61 -7.74 8.21
N ASN A 18 1.80 -8.98 8.67
CA ASN A 18 0.93 -10.13 8.46
C ASN A 18 -0.47 -9.96 9.11
N GLY A 19 -1.26 -9.06 8.55
CA GLY A 19 -2.59 -8.73 9.03
C GLY A 19 -2.64 -7.59 10.07
N PRO A 20 -3.86 -7.13 10.43
CA PRO A 20 -5.15 -7.62 9.92
C PRO A 20 -5.38 -7.25 8.45
N TRP A 21 -6.04 -8.13 7.69
CA TRP A 21 -6.34 -7.92 6.27
C TRP A 21 -7.61 -7.07 6.08
N PRO A 22 -7.84 -6.47 4.89
CA PRO A 22 -8.98 -5.61 4.64
C PRO A 22 -10.32 -6.27 4.97
N ALA A 23 -11.29 -5.49 5.44
CA ALA A 23 -12.62 -5.99 5.78
C ALA A 23 -13.28 -6.73 4.61
N GLY A 24 -13.91 -7.87 4.89
CA GLY A 24 -14.53 -8.72 3.86
C GLY A 24 -13.55 -9.62 3.11
N SER A 25 -12.27 -9.66 3.51
CA SER A 25 -11.34 -10.68 3.04
C SER A 25 -11.72 -12.03 3.64
N SER A 26 -12.19 -12.93 2.79
CA SER A 26 -12.39 -14.35 3.12
C SER A 26 -11.49 -15.21 2.23
N PHE A 27 -10.85 -16.19 2.85
CA PHE A 27 -9.86 -17.03 2.20
C PHE A 27 -10.39 -18.45 2.07
N PRO A 28 -10.88 -18.84 0.88
CA PRO A 28 -11.46 -20.17 0.69
C PRO A 28 -10.36 -21.23 0.61
N VAL A 29 -10.37 -22.17 1.55
CA VAL A 29 -9.57 -23.40 1.48
C VAL A 29 -10.48 -24.60 1.23
N ARG A 30 -9.96 -25.60 0.51
CA ARG A 30 -10.61 -26.91 0.40
C ARG A 30 -9.75 -27.94 1.10
N ILE A 31 -10.25 -28.49 2.19
CA ILE A 31 -9.58 -29.55 2.96
C ILE A 31 -10.49 -30.78 2.90
N LEU A 32 -9.96 -31.90 2.41
CA LEU A 32 -10.73 -33.15 2.24
C LEU A 32 -12.05 -32.95 1.47
N GLY A 33 -12.05 -32.06 0.48
CA GLY A 33 -13.22 -31.73 -0.33
C GLY A 33 -14.20 -30.72 0.29
N ILE A 34 -14.05 -30.38 1.56
CA ILE A 34 -14.89 -29.41 2.28
C ILE A 34 -14.32 -28.01 2.09
N ARG A 35 -15.16 -27.06 1.65
CA ARG A 35 -14.80 -25.64 1.55
C ARG A 35 -14.97 -24.98 2.91
N ILE A 36 -13.91 -24.34 3.40
CA ILE A 36 -13.90 -23.52 4.61
C ILE A 36 -13.42 -22.13 4.20
N ASP A 37 -14.14 -21.10 4.60
CA ASP A 37 -13.73 -19.71 4.37
C ASP A 37 -13.08 -19.19 5.66
N LEU A 38 -11.77 -18.97 5.63
CA LEU A 38 -11.03 -18.42 6.77
C LEU A 38 -11.21 -16.90 6.81
N ASP A 39 -11.48 -16.36 8.01
CA ASP A 39 -11.62 -14.92 8.21
C ASP A 39 -10.24 -14.24 8.16
N GLY A 40 -10.05 -13.33 7.20
CA GLY A 40 -8.82 -12.57 7.05
C GLY A 40 -8.54 -11.55 8.16
N ARG A 41 -9.45 -11.35 9.12
CA ARG A 41 -9.12 -10.57 10.32
C ARG A 41 -8.29 -11.35 11.35
N SER A 42 -8.37 -12.68 11.31
CA SER A 42 -7.78 -13.57 12.32
C SER A 42 -6.69 -14.48 11.73
N PHE A 43 -6.75 -14.77 10.43
CA PHE A 43 -5.83 -15.67 9.76
C PHE A 43 -4.62 -14.94 9.15
N GLY A 44 -3.41 -15.35 9.54
CA GLY A 44 -2.16 -14.87 8.97
C GLY A 44 -1.82 -15.55 7.64
N LEU A 45 -1.17 -14.82 6.74
CA LEU A 45 -0.66 -15.29 5.45
C LEU A 45 0.88 -15.33 5.43
N CYS A 46 1.51 -15.77 6.52
CA CYS A 46 2.98 -15.71 6.67
C CYS A 46 3.75 -16.47 5.58
N GLY A 47 3.25 -17.63 5.16
CA GLY A 47 3.81 -18.38 4.03
C GLY A 47 3.72 -17.61 2.72
N GLY A 48 2.56 -17.02 2.44
CA GLY A 48 2.36 -16.18 1.25
C GLY A 48 3.22 -14.92 1.25
N MET A 49 3.41 -14.28 2.40
CA MET A 49 4.28 -13.11 2.52
C MET A 49 5.76 -13.46 2.39
N SER A 50 6.21 -14.60 2.91
CA SER A 50 7.59 -15.09 2.75
C SER A 50 7.89 -15.41 1.29
N PHE A 51 6.94 -16.05 0.60
CA PHE A 51 7.06 -16.35 -0.84
C PHE A 51 7.07 -15.06 -1.67
N LEU A 52 6.14 -14.14 -1.42
CA LEU A 52 6.11 -12.83 -2.08
C LEU A 52 7.40 -12.02 -1.86
N ALA A 53 7.97 -12.01 -0.65
CA ALA A 53 9.22 -11.31 -0.39
C ALA A 53 10.38 -11.89 -1.21
N ARG A 54 10.43 -13.22 -1.37
CA ARG A 54 11.41 -13.89 -2.24
C ARG A 54 11.16 -13.55 -3.72
N ASP A 55 9.93 -13.61 -4.18
CA ASP A 55 9.53 -13.28 -5.56
C ASP A 55 9.94 -11.83 -5.93
N ILE A 56 9.69 -10.87 -5.03
CA ILE A 56 10.06 -9.45 -5.21
C ILE A 56 11.57 -9.29 -5.36
N TYR A 57 12.34 -9.93 -4.48
CA TYR A 57 13.80 -9.82 -4.51
C TYR A 57 14.40 -10.46 -5.75
N GLU A 58 13.99 -11.69 -6.08
CA GLU A 58 14.48 -12.42 -7.25
C GLU A 58 14.07 -11.72 -8.57
N ALA A 59 12.93 -11.03 -8.60
CA ALA A 59 12.51 -10.22 -9.74
C ALA A 59 13.21 -8.84 -9.81
N GLY A 60 13.99 -8.44 -8.80
CA GLY A 60 14.55 -7.09 -8.70
C GLY A 60 13.49 -5.99 -8.63
N SER A 61 12.29 -6.33 -8.14
CA SER A 61 11.15 -5.41 -8.10
C SER A 61 11.25 -4.44 -6.92
N PRO A 62 10.67 -3.22 -7.01
CA PRO A 62 10.73 -2.25 -5.91
C PRO A 62 10.01 -2.74 -4.66
N GLN A 63 10.50 -2.42 -3.46
CA GLN A 63 9.82 -2.77 -2.21
C GLN A 63 8.36 -2.28 -2.15
N LEU A 64 7.46 -3.11 -1.64
CA LEU A 64 6.09 -2.70 -1.29
C LEU A 64 6.11 -1.91 0.03
N LYS A 65 6.03 -0.57 -0.08
CA LYS A 65 6.20 0.36 1.06
C LYS A 65 4.93 0.69 1.83
N SER A 66 3.81 0.03 1.57
CA SER A 66 2.61 0.18 2.42
C SER A 66 2.90 -0.36 3.81
N THR A 67 2.52 0.36 4.87
CA THR A 67 2.57 -0.10 6.27
C THR A 67 1.19 -0.49 6.82
N SER A 68 0.13 -0.31 6.03
CA SER A 68 -1.28 -0.53 6.44
C SER A 68 -1.86 -1.73 5.69
N PRO A 69 -1.81 -2.95 6.28
CA PRO A 69 -2.31 -4.16 5.61
C PRO A 69 -3.82 -4.13 5.37
N ASP A 70 -4.58 -3.46 6.23
CA ASP A 70 -6.04 -3.30 6.18
C ASP A 70 -6.53 -2.41 5.02
N LEU A 71 -5.62 -1.63 4.43
CA LEU A 71 -5.87 -0.75 3.30
C LEU A 71 -5.28 -1.28 1.98
N LEU A 72 -4.76 -2.51 1.96
CA LEU A 72 -4.21 -3.08 0.73
C LEU A 72 -5.31 -3.28 -0.33
N PRO A 73 -5.02 -3.02 -1.61
CA PRO A 73 -5.93 -3.38 -2.69
C PRO A 73 -6.23 -4.88 -2.68
N ARG A 74 -7.49 -5.24 -2.98
CA ARG A 74 -7.95 -6.65 -3.00
C ARG A 74 -7.05 -7.56 -3.85
N GLN A 75 -6.54 -7.05 -4.97
CA GLN A 75 -5.65 -7.79 -5.87
C GLN A 75 -4.35 -8.22 -5.17
N VAL A 76 -3.78 -7.36 -4.32
CA VAL A 76 -2.56 -7.67 -3.55
C VAL A 76 -2.85 -8.76 -2.54
N VAL A 77 -3.98 -8.64 -1.82
CA VAL A 77 -4.40 -9.63 -0.82
C VAL A 77 -4.68 -10.99 -1.50
N SER A 78 -5.33 -10.99 -2.67
CA SER A 78 -5.54 -12.21 -3.47
C SER A 78 -4.22 -12.83 -3.94
N HIS A 79 -3.24 -12.03 -4.37
CA HIS A 79 -1.92 -12.53 -4.75
C HIS A 79 -1.22 -13.21 -3.56
N ILE A 80 -1.18 -12.54 -2.40
CA ILE A 80 -0.61 -13.12 -1.17
C ILE A 80 -1.34 -14.41 -0.79
N TRP A 81 -2.65 -14.47 -0.97
CA TRP A 81 -3.44 -15.68 -0.73
C TRP A 81 -3.03 -16.84 -1.65
N TYR A 82 -2.83 -16.61 -2.94
CA TYR A 82 -2.35 -17.66 -3.85
C TYR A 82 -0.95 -18.12 -3.48
N ARG A 83 -0.05 -17.19 -3.11
CA ARG A 83 1.28 -17.56 -2.60
C ARG A 83 1.23 -18.31 -1.27
N MET A 84 0.23 -18.03 -0.43
CA MET A 84 -0.03 -18.82 0.77
C MET A 84 -0.37 -20.26 0.39
N LEU A 85 -1.29 -20.46 -0.57
CA LEU A 85 -1.61 -21.81 -1.06
C LEU A 85 -0.40 -22.53 -1.67
N ASP A 86 0.43 -21.82 -2.44
CA ASP A 86 1.68 -22.38 -2.98
C ASP A 86 2.63 -22.83 -1.87
N SER A 87 2.73 -22.05 -0.79
CA SER A 87 3.58 -22.38 0.36
C SER A 87 3.13 -23.65 1.10
N LEU A 88 1.84 -24.00 1.04
CA LEU A 88 1.32 -25.24 1.60
C LEU A 88 1.73 -26.49 0.78
N GLY A 89 2.28 -26.29 -0.41
CA GLY A 89 2.73 -27.34 -1.32
C GLY A 89 1.57 -28.11 -2.00
N PRO A 90 1.88 -28.92 -3.02
CA PRO A 90 0.89 -29.76 -3.69
C PRO A 90 0.14 -30.65 -2.70
N GLY A 91 -1.19 -30.67 -2.78
CA GLY A 91 -2.04 -31.50 -1.92
C GLY A 91 -1.95 -31.17 -0.42
N LEU A 92 -1.53 -29.96 -0.05
CA LEU A 92 -1.26 -29.56 1.34
C LEU A 92 -0.15 -30.42 2.01
N SER A 93 0.83 -30.87 1.22
CA SER A 93 1.94 -31.68 1.71
C SER A 93 2.70 -31.04 2.88
N MET A 94 2.84 -29.71 2.89
CA MET A 94 3.43 -29.00 4.03
C MET A 94 2.58 -29.14 5.29
N LEU A 95 1.25 -29.05 5.17
CA LEU A 95 0.34 -29.20 6.32
C LEU A 95 0.46 -30.59 6.95
N ASN A 96 0.58 -31.64 6.13
CA ASN A 96 0.81 -33.01 6.61
C ASN A 96 2.17 -33.14 7.31
N GLY A 97 3.22 -32.52 6.76
CA GLY A 97 4.52 -32.44 7.42
C GLY A 97 4.43 -31.75 8.77
N TRP A 98 3.67 -30.65 8.86
CA TRP A 98 3.49 -29.93 10.10
C TRP A 98 2.78 -30.73 11.18
N ILE A 99 1.68 -31.39 10.85
CA ILE A 99 0.92 -32.23 11.78
C ILE A 99 1.81 -33.34 12.34
N PHE A 100 2.66 -33.93 11.49
CA PHE A 100 3.65 -34.91 11.93
C PHE A 100 4.64 -34.30 12.93
N LEU A 101 5.20 -33.12 12.63
CA LEU A 101 6.18 -32.44 13.49
C LEU A 101 5.56 -31.90 14.80
N ASP A 102 4.33 -31.41 14.76
CA ASP A 102 3.60 -30.94 15.94
C ASP A 102 3.42 -32.08 16.96
N GLY A 103 3.16 -33.30 16.48
CA GLY A 103 3.00 -34.49 17.32
C GLY A 103 4.30 -35.10 17.83
N MET A 104 5.47 -34.73 17.29
CA MET A 104 6.76 -35.22 17.78
C MET A 104 7.08 -34.67 19.17
N PHE A 105 7.84 -35.42 19.97
CA PHE A 105 8.46 -34.88 21.18
C PHE A 105 9.66 -33.99 20.82
N ASP A 106 9.95 -32.99 21.67
CA ASP A 106 11.10 -32.09 21.47
C ASP A 106 12.44 -32.83 21.54
N HIS A 107 12.50 -33.93 22.29
CA HIS A 107 13.68 -34.74 22.54
C HIS A 107 13.57 -36.13 21.91
N ASP A 108 14.72 -36.78 21.73
CA ASP A 108 14.79 -38.18 21.28
C ASP A 108 14.04 -39.10 22.25
N THR A 109 13.34 -40.08 21.71
CA THR A 109 12.68 -41.14 22.48
C THR A 109 13.33 -42.48 22.17
N TRP A 110 12.98 -43.51 22.94
CA TRP A 110 13.39 -44.88 22.64
C TRP A 110 12.84 -45.40 21.30
N LEU A 111 11.79 -44.77 20.76
CA LEU A 111 11.15 -45.12 19.48
C LEU A 111 11.74 -44.39 18.27
N GLY A 112 12.56 -43.34 18.48
CA GLY A 112 13.12 -42.58 17.39
C GLY A 112 13.53 -41.15 17.75
N GLY A 113 14.00 -40.43 16.73
CA GLY A 113 14.48 -39.05 16.84
C GLY A 113 13.39 -38.04 17.20
N GLY A 114 13.75 -37.06 18.03
CA GLY A 114 12.88 -35.94 18.38
C GLY A 114 12.90 -34.79 17.36
N LEU A 115 12.05 -33.79 17.58
CA LEU A 115 11.93 -32.60 16.74
C LEU A 115 13.24 -31.78 16.70
N PHE A 116 13.96 -31.68 17.82
CA PHE A 116 15.25 -30.99 17.82
C PHE A 116 16.27 -31.65 16.88
N ARG A 117 16.38 -33.00 16.92
CA ARG A 117 17.23 -33.76 16.00
C ARG A 117 16.82 -33.53 14.54
N PHE A 118 15.51 -33.49 14.28
CA PHE A 118 14.99 -33.19 12.96
C PHE A 118 15.49 -31.82 12.48
N SER A 119 15.34 -30.76 13.29
CA SER A 119 15.82 -29.42 12.94
C SER A 119 17.33 -29.32 12.76
N VAL A 120 18.13 -30.05 13.57
CA VAL A 120 19.58 -30.17 13.35
C VAL A 120 19.89 -30.79 11.97
N GLY A 121 19.09 -31.75 11.52
CA GLY A 121 19.20 -32.34 10.18
C GLY A 121 18.80 -31.40 9.03
N GLU A 122 17.99 -30.38 9.31
CA GLU A 122 17.56 -29.37 8.33
C GLU A 122 18.58 -28.26 8.12
N VAL A 123 19.44 -28.01 9.11
CA VAL A 123 20.46 -26.95 9.07
C VAL A 123 21.33 -27.01 7.80
N PRO A 124 21.94 -28.16 7.41
CA PRO A 124 22.76 -28.21 6.21
C PRO A 124 22.00 -27.87 4.92
N LYS A 125 20.70 -28.19 4.86
CA LYS A 125 19.85 -27.88 3.69
C LYS A 125 19.57 -26.39 3.56
N ILE A 126 19.33 -25.73 4.70
CA ILE A 126 19.08 -24.29 4.78
C ILE A 126 20.36 -23.52 4.45
N THR A 127 21.48 -23.87 5.06
CA THR A 127 22.76 -23.20 4.80
C THR A 127 23.19 -23.40 3.35
N ALA A 128 23.01 -24.59 2.78
CA ALA A 128 23.31 -24.83 1.37
C ALA A 128 22.44 -23.98 0.41
N GLU A 129 21.15 -23.78 0.72
CA GLU A 129 20.29 -22.87 -0.08
C GLU A 129 20.83 -21.44 -0.06
N ILE A 130 21.20 -20.95 1.14
CA ILE A 130 21.76 -19.61 1.33
C ILE A 130 23.13 -19.47 0.63
N ASP A 131 23.99 -20.47 0.75
CA ASP A 131 25.32 -20.50 0.14
C ASP A 131 25.23 -20.53 -1.40
N ASN A 132 24.15 -21.10 -1.96
CA ASN A 132 23.82 -21.04 -3.37
C ASN A 132 23.20 -19.70 -3.81
N GLY A 133 23.08 -18.73 -2.90
CA GLY A 133 22.56 -17.40 -3.20
C GLY A 133 21.03 -17.33 -3.25
N HIS A 134 20.32 -18.25 -2.62
CA HIS A 134 18.86 -18.28 -2.60
C HIS A 134 18.30 -18.05 -1.19
N LEU A 135 17.24 -17.23 -1.11
CA LEU A 135 16.48 -17.03 0.14
C LEU A 135 15.75 -18.32 0.48
N CYS A 136 15.75 -18.75 1.74
CA CYS A 136 15.22 -20.06 2.14
C CYS A 136 13.96 -19.91 3.01
N PRO A 137 12.74 -20.19 2.49
CA PRO A 137 11.55 -20.24 3.33
C PRO A 137 11.64 -21.41 4.32
N ILE A 138 11.33 -21.16 5.58
CA ILE A 138 11.44 -22.12 6.69
C ILE A 138 10.13 -22.11 7.49
N GLY A 139 9.65 -23.31 7.81
CA GLY A 139 8.53 -23.51 8.72
C GLY A 139 9.03 -23.57 10.15
N VAL A 140 8.35 -22.88 11.06
CA VAL A 140 8.70 -22.72 12.48
C VAL A 140 7.62 -23.38 13.34
N VAL A 141 7.98 -24.48 14.00
CA VAL A 141 7.11 -25.26 14.87
C VAL A 141 7.04 -24.60 16.25
N LEU A 142 5.85 -24.12 16.61
CA LEU A 142 5.55 -23.42 17.85
C LEU A 142 4.70 -24.27 18.81
N VAL A 143 3.77 -25.06 18.28
CA VAL A 143 2.79 -25.81 19.09
C VAL A 143 3.15 -27.29 19.21
N HIS A 144 2.67 -27.94 20.29
CA HIS A 144 2.65 -29.40 20.42
C HIS A 144 1.21 -29.88 20.36
N SER A 145 0.85 -30.55 19.27
CA SER A 145 -0.52 -30.99 19.04
C SER A 145 -0.57 -32.11 18.01
N ILE A 146 -1.61 -32.93 18.09
CA ILE A 146 -1.95 -33.94 17.08
C ILE A 146 -3.18 -33.52 16.25
N TRP A 147 -3.75 -32.35 16.54
CA TRP A 147 -4.94 -31.85 15.85
C TRP A 147 -4.53 -31.10 14.57
N PRO A 148 -5.12 -31.45 13.40
CA PRO A 148 -4.76 -30.84 12.12
C PRO A 148 -4.83 -29.32 12.06
N TRP A 149 -5.74 -28.72 12.83
CA TRP A 149 -5.99 -27.28 12.84
C TRP A 149 -4.89 -26.48 13.53
N SER A 150 -4.14 -27.09 14.46
CA SER A 150 -3.07 -26.44 15.21
C SER A 150 -1.89 -26.05 14.32
N ALA A 151 -1.75 -26.67 13.16
CA ALA A 151 -0.75 -26.28 12.18
C ALA A 151 -0.92 -24.82 11.70
N THR A 152 -2.11 -24.23 11.86
CA THR A 152 -2.36 -22.81 11.57
C THR A 152 -1.80 -21.86 12.64
N GLU A 153 -1.41 -22.38 13.81
CA GLU A 153 -0.77 -21.63 14.91
C GLU A 153 0.75 -21.60 14.77
N ASN A 154 1.29 -22.36 13.82
CA ASN A 154 2.69 -22.32 13.45
C ASN A 154 2.97 -21.23 12.42
N HIS A 155 4.24 -21.03 12.06
CA HIS A 155 4.63 -19.83 11.31
C HIS A 155 5.68 -20.09 10.23
N VAL A 156 5.69 -19.27 9.18
CA VAL A 156 6.68 -19.33 8.11
C VAL A 156 7.50 -18.04 8.11
N VAL A 157 8.82 -18.20 8.09
CA VAL A 157 9.80 -17.11 7.94
C VAL A 157 10.67 -17.33 6.72
N LEU A 158 11.40 -16.30 6.29
CA LEU A 158 12.32 -16.39 5.16
C LEU A 158 13.76 -16.15 5.62
N ALA A 159 14.57 -17.20 5.68
CA ALA A 159 15.99 -17.07 6.01
C ALA A 159 16.77 -16.46 4.85
N TYR A 160 17.63 -15.49 5.17
CA TYR A 160 18.40 -14.73 4.18
C TYR A 160 19.90 -14.67 4.46
N GLY A 161 20.34 -15.22 5.59
CA GLY A 161 21.75 -15.32 5.94
C GLY A 161 21.96 -16.11 7.21
N TYR A 162 23.22 -16.41 7.52
CA TYR A 162 23.56 -17.03 8.79
C TYR A 162 24.94 -16.67 9.30
N ASP A 163 25.10 -16.74 10.61
CA ASP A 163 26.37 -16.66 11.31
C ASP A 163 26.62 -17.94 12.10
N ARG A 164 27.90 -18.32 12.21
CA ARG A 164 28.34 -19.42 13.09
C ARG A 164 29.38 -18.91 14.08
N VAL A 165 29.13 -19.20 15.35
CA VAL A 165 30.09 -18.97 16.45
C VAL A 165 30.24 -20.30 17.19
N GLY A 166 31.35 -21.00 16.95
CA GLY A 166 31.52 -22.37 17.43
C GLY A 166 30.44 -23.28 16.84
N SER A 167 29.66 -23.93 17.70
CA SER A 167 28.51 -24.76 17.32
C SER A 167 27.16 -24.04 17.34
N THR A 168 27.14 -22.75 17.67
CA THR A 168 25.91 -21.96 17.61
C THR A 168 25.74 -21.38 16.21
N LEU A 169 24.67 -21.77 15.54
CA LEU A 169 24.19 -21.19 14.30
C LEU A 169 23.12 -20.15 14.61
N ARG A 170 23.30 -18.94 14.07
CA ARG A 170 22.26 -17.90 14.00
C ARG A 170 21.77 -17.78 12.57
N LEU A 171 20.50 -18.06 12.33
CA LEU A 171 19.82 -17.80 11.06
C LEU A 171 19.18 -16.41 11.11
N TRP A 172 19.56 -15.53 10.18
CA TRP A 172 18.90 -14.24 9.99
C TRP A 172 17.64 -14.43 9.13
N VAL A 173 16.50 -13.96 9.61
CA VAL A 173 15.20 -14.22 8.97
C VAL A 173 14.37 -12.95 8.78
N TYR A 174 13.62 -12.90 7.68
CA TYR A 174 12.48 -12.01 7.55
C TYR A 174 11.28 -12.69 8.22
N ASP A 175 10.71 -12.02 9.22
CA ASP A 175 9.44 -12.37 9.84
C ASP A 175 8.40 -11.29 9.50
N CYS A 176 7.36 -11.66 8.75
CA CYS A 176 6.29 -10.74 8.35
C CYS A 176 5.46 -10.19 9.52
N ASN A 177 5.61 -10.74 10.74
CA ASN A 177 5.03 -10.17 11.94
C ASN A 177 5.83 -8.96 12.47
N TYR A 178 7.08 -8.78 12.03
CA TYR A 178 8.01 -7.70 12.38
C TYR A 178 8.61 -7.08 11.10
N PRO A 179 7.78 -6.43 10.27
CA PRO A 179 8.26 -5.82 9.04
C PRO A 179 9.29 -4.73 9.34
N ASN A 180 10.22 -4.51 8.40
CA ASN A 180 11.31 -3.53 8.53
C ASN A 180 12.35 -3.82 9.63
N ASP A 181 12.36 -5.02 10.21
CA ASP A 181 13.33 -5.41 11.24
C ASP A 181 14.37 -6.38 10.67
N ASP A 182 15.60 -5.89 10.50
CA ASP A 182 16.73 -6.69 10.04
C ASP A 182 17.38 -7.53 11.16
N SER A 183 16.93 -7.37 12.41
CA SER A 183 17.55 -8.01 13.58
C SER A 183 16.93 -9.36 13.96
N ILE A 184 15.84 -9.77 13.28
CA ILE A 184 15.14 -11.02 13.61
C ILE A 184 16.00 -12.22 13.24
N HIS A 185 16.16 -13.13 14.19
CA HIS A 185 16.95 -14.34 14.01
C HIS A 185 16.40 -15.54 14.79
N ILE A 186 16.86 -16.72 14.38
CA ILE A 186 16.68 -18.00 15.08
C ILE A 186 18.07 -18.53 15.44
N GLU A 187 18.26 -18.96 16.67
CA GLU A 187 19.51 -19.54 17.15
C GLU A 187 19.34 -21.00 17.55
N ILE A 188 20.31 -21.83 17.13
CA ILE A 188 20.39 -23.25 17.47
C ILE A 188 21.85 -23.62 17.74
N ASP A 189 22.08 -24.41 18.79
CA ASP A 189 23.37 -25.08 19.01
C ASP A 189 23.32 -26.49 18.39
N ASP A 190 23.87 -26.61 17.18
CA ASP A 190 23.80 -27.81 16.35
C ASP A 190 24.97 -28.78 16.57
N SER A 191 25.74 -28.64 17.67
CA SER A 191 26.92 -29.47 17.95
C SER A 191 26.65 -30.97 18.00
N ALA A 192 25.43 -31.35 18.37
CA ALA A 192 24.97 -32.72 18.49
C ALA A 192 23.44 -32.74 18.38
N PRO A 193 22.85 -33.76 17.74
CA PRO A 193 21.40 -33.91 17.64
C PRO A 193 20.73 -34.38 18.95
N SER A 194 21.51 -34.74 19.96
CA SER A 194 21.04 -35.27 21.24
C SER A 194 22.07 -34.98 22.36
N PRO A 195 21.65 -34.63 23.59
CA PRO A 195 20.27 -34.36 24.01
C PRO A 195 19.71 -33.10 23.33
N SER A 196 18.39 -32.92 23.38
CA SER A 196 17.77 -31.71 22.82
C SER A 196 18.21 -30.46 23.57
N LYS A 197 18.37 -29.37 22.82
CA LYS A 197 18.74 -28.05 23.35
C LYS A 197 17.66 -27.03 22.98
N PRO A 198 17.54 -25.92 23.73
CA PRO A 198 16.62 -24.84 23.35
C PRO A 198 16.97 -24.28 21.97
N ILE A 199 15.94 -23.96 21.19
CA ILE A 199 16.05 -23.17 19.96
C ILE A 199 15.37 -21.83 20.26
N THR A 200 16.12 -20.73 20.12
CA THR A 200 15.68 -19.39 20.53
C THR A 200 15.36 -18.51 19.33
N THR A 201 14.48 -17.53 19.52
CA THR A 201 14.20 -16.48 18.54
C THR A 201 13.79 -15.19 19.24
N ASN A 202 14.10 -14.04 18.64
CA ASN A 202 13.55 -12.74 19.03
C ASN A 202 12.31 -12.32 18.18
N GLY A 203 11.78 -13.23 17.34
CA GLY A 203 10.65 -12.98 16.44
C GLY A 203 9.34 -13.66 16.86
N THR A 204 8.91 -14.69 16.11
CA THR A 204 7.54 -15.25 16.12
C THR A 204 7.12 -16.00 17.40
N SER A 205 7.88 -15.92 18.48
CA SER A 205 7.54 -16.56 19.76
C SER A 205 7.59 -15.56 20.90
N THR A 206 6.49 -15.45 21.65
CA THR A 206 6.41 -14.58 22.84
C THR A 206 7.25 -15.10 24.00
N SER A 207 7.55 -16.39 24.04
CA SER A 207 8.46 -16.99 25.04
C SER A 207 9.94 -16.87 24.63
N GLY A 208 10.21 -16.44 23.39
CA GLY A 208 11.54 -16.45 22.81
C GLY A 208 12.05 -17.85 22.45
N LEU A 209 11.20 -18.88 22.54
CA LEU A 209 11.54 -20.27 22.24
C LEU A 209 10.65 -20.83 21.12
N ILE A 210 11.26 -21.62 20.24
CA ILE A 210 10.53 -22.42 19.23
C ILE A 210 10.86 -23.90 19.47
N ARG A 211 9.96 -24.81 19.07
CA ARG A 211 10.17 -26.25 19.27
C ARG A 211 11.11 -26.84 18.22
N GLY A 212 11.03 -26.31 17.00
CA GLY A 212 11.80 -26.77 15.85
C GLY A 212 11.54 -25.91 14.63
N PHE A 213 12.30 -26.16 13.58
CA PHE A 213 12.12 -25.58 12.26
C PHE A 213 12.54 -26.55 11.16
N PHE A 214 12.12 -26.26 9.92
CA PHE A 214 12.42 -27.08 8.75
C PHE A 214 12.37 -26.31 7.43
N LYS A 215 13.15 -26.75 6.42
CA LYS A 215 13.15 -26.12 5.10
C LYS A 215 11.84 -26.42 4.36
N LEU A 216 11.25 -25.41 3.71
CA LEU A 216 10.16 -25.63 2.75
C LEU A 216 10.77 -26.02 1.40
N GLU A 217 10.53 -27.25 0.96
CA GLU A 217 11.10 -27.79 -0.29
C GLU A 217 10.34 -27.31 -1.57
N THR A 218 9.19 -26.67 -1.42
CA THR A 218 8.23 -26.44 -2.53
C THR A 218 8.20 -25.02 -3.09
N TYR A 219 9.26 -24.22 -2.89
CA TYR A 219 9.29 -22.88 -3.48
C TYR A 219 9.34 -22.97 -5.01
N THR A 220 8.41 -22.28 -5.66
CA THR A 220 8.42 -22.00 -7.10
C THR A 220 8.21 -20.51 -7.27
N TRP A 221 9.11 -19.87 -8.03
CA TRP A 221 9.05 -18.43 -8.32
C TRP A 221 7.74 -18.09 -9.04
N GLN A 222 7.12 -16.98 -8.64
CA GLN A 222 5.98 -16.38 -9.32
C GLN A 222 6.26 -14.90 -9.62
N ASP A 223 5.74 -14.40 -10.74
CA ASP A 223 5.86 -12.97 -11.07
C ASP A 223 5.09 -12.11 -10.04
N PRO A 224 5.78 -11.22 -9.29
CA PRO A 224 5.15 -10.38 -8.29
C PRO A 224 4.38 -9.19 -8.91
N SER A 225 4.34 -9.02 -10.24
CA SER A 225 3.71 -7.87 -10.92
C SER A 225 2.28 -7.58 -10.48
N SER A 226 1.48 -8.61 -10.19
CA SER A 226 0.10 -8.46 -9.69
C SER A 226 -0.01 -7.89 -8.28
N ALA A 227 1.08 -7.86 -7.50
CA ALA A 227 1.15 -7.18 -6.22
C ALA A 227 1.41 -5.66 -6.36
N TYR A 228 1.69 -5.15 -7.56
CA TYR A 228 1.92 -3.72 -7.86
C TYR A 228 0.71 -3.10 -8.54
N VAL A 229 -0.18 -2.53 -7.73
CA VAL A 229 -1.45 -1.95 -8.18
C VAL A 229 -1.32 -0.43 -8.22
N ASP A 230 -1.53 0.15 -9.40
CA ASP A 230 -1.58 1.60 -9.61
C ASP A 230 -3.04 2.09 -9.55
N VAL A 231 -3.44 2.60 -8.38
CA VAL A 231 -4.77 3.16 -8.13
C VAL A 231 -4.63 4.41 -7.28
N GLY A 232 -5.45 5.43 -7.53
CA GLY A 232 -5.56 6.56 -6.64
C GLY A 232 -6.58 7.58 -7.09
N THR A 233 -6.54 8.76 -6.47
CA THR A 233 -7.52 9.81 -6.69
C THR A 233 -6.86 11.18 -6.72
N ILE A 234 -7.42 12.10 -7.50
CA ILE A 234 -7.18 13.54 -7.31
C ILE A 234 -8.26 14.01 -6.34
N VAL A 235 -7.85 14.32 -5.11
CA VAL A 235 -8.74 14.67 -3.98
C VAL A 235 -9.31 16.07 -4.18
N ASP A 236 -8.47 17.01 -4.58
CA ASP A 236 -8.82 18.39 -4.89
C ASP A 236 -7.79 18.98 -5.87
N TYR A 237 -8.15 20.08 -6.53
CA TYR A 237 -7.24 20.83 -7.39
C TYR A 237 -7.58 22.32 -7.39
N GLN A 238 -6.55 23.15 -7.28
CA GLN A 238 -6.66 24.61 -7.30
C GLN A 238 -6.06 25.11 -8.61
N VAL A 239 -6.91 25.66 -9.48
CA VAL A 239 -6.52 26.31 -10.74
C VAL A 239 -7.15 27.70 -10.75
N PRO A 240 -6.42 28.76 -11.15
CA PRO A 240 -7.01 30.08 -11.30
C PRO A 240 -8.21 30.05 -12.25
N ALA A 241 -9.35 30.62 -11.83
CA ALA A 241 -10.53 30.70 -12.68
C ALA A 241 -10.36 31.70 -13.83
N ASP A 242 -9.51 32.71 -13.64
CA ASP A 242 -9.30 33.82 -14.57
C ASP A 242 -7.81 34.16 -14.70
N MET A 243 -7.33 34.27 -15.94
CA MET A 243 -5.95 34.59 -16.28
C MET A 243 -5.89 35.61 -17.43
N LYS A 244 -4.82 36.40 -17.48
CA LYS A 244 -4.51 37.21 -18.68
C LYS A 244 -3.82 36.32 -19.72
N PRO A 245 -3.94 36.63 -21.02
CA PRO A 245 -3.17 35.95 -22.04
C PRO A 245 -1.68 35.90 -21.72
N GLY A 246 -1.06 34.72 -21.81
CA GLY A 246 0.35 34.50 -21.50
C GLY A 246 0.73 34.62 -20.02
N ALA A 247 -0.22 34.79 -19.10
CA ALA A 247 0.07 34.88 -17.68
C ALA A 247 0.54 33.52 -17.12
N ASN A 248 1.50 33.58 -16.21
CA ASN A 248 1.96 32.42 -15.45
C ASN A 248 1.17 32.29 -14.14
N ALA A 249 0.89 31.05 -13.74
CA ALA A 249 0.35 30.72 -12.43
C ALA A 249 0.83 29.34 -11.96
N ILE A 250 0.43 28.94 -10.75
CA ILE A 250 0.69 27.61 -10.21
C ILE A 250 -0.66 26.92 -9.98
N ALA A 251 -0.90 25.82 -10.68
CA ALA A 251 -1.96 24.89 -10.35
C ALA A 251 -1.48 23.96 -9.23
N ARG A 252 -2.33 23.68 -8.24
CA ARG A 252 -2.02 22.76 -7.14
C ARG A 252 -2.91 21.54 -7.23
N ILE A 253 -2.33 20.36 -7.43
CA ILE A 253 -3.08 19.12 -7.63
C ILE A 253 -2.86 18.22 -6.43
N HIS A 254 -3.89 18.03 -5.61
CA HIS A 254 -3.82 17.16 -4.44
C HIS A 254 -4.16 15.73 -4.84
N VAL A 255 -3.17 14.85 -4.75
CA VAL A 255 -3.23 13.47 -5.22
C VAL A 255 -3.09 12.53 -4.04
N ARG A 256 -3.89 11.45 -4.01
CA ARG A 256 -3.78 10.36 -3.04
C ARG A 256 -3.42 9.05 -3.75
N ASN A 257 -2.41 8.36 -3.24
CA ASN A 257 -2.06 7.00 -3.68
C ASN A 257 -2.92 5.99 -2.91
N GLY A 258 -3.81 5.29 -3.62
CA GLY A 258 -4.68 4.24 -3.07
C GLY A 258 -4.29 2.84 -3.53
N GLY A 259 -3.13 2.71 -4.17
CA GLY A 259 -2.60 1.46 -4.69
C GLY A 259 -1.59 0.83 -3.73
N SER A 260 -0.77 -0.08 -4.27
CA SER A 260 0.35 -0.70 -3.54
C SER A 260 1.72 -0.30 -4.09
N SER A 261 1.78 0.21 -5.33
CA SER A 261 3.00 0.75 -5.90
C SER A 261 3.38 2.07 -5.23
N THR A 262 4.68 2.29 -5.03
CA THR A 262 5.21 3.59 -4.63
C THR A 262 5.36 4.48 -5.86
N TRP A 263 4.81 5.69 -5.84
CA TRP A 263 4.91 6.62 -6.96
C TRP A 263 6.11 7.54 -6.80
N ASP A 264 6.98 7.52 -7.79
CA ASP A 264 8.21 8.32 -7.80
C ASP A 264 8.50 8.80 -9.23
N MET A 265 8.90 10.06 -9.38
CA MET A 265 9.26 10.61 -10.68
C MET A 265 10.53 9.95 -11.24
N ALA A 266 11.46 9.50 -10.41
CA ALA A 266 12.65 8.78 -10.84
C ALA A 266 12.33 7.47 -11.58
N VAL A 267 11.20 6.82 -11.24
CA VAL A 267 10.76 5.54 -11.83
C VAL A 267 9.58 5.67 -12.80
N GLY A 268 9.27 6.91 -13.21
CA GLY A 268 8.36 7.16 -14.34
C GLY A 268 6.92 7.55 -14.00
N TYR A 269 6.59 7.81 -12.73
CA TYR A 269 5.28 8.38 -12.36
C TYR A 269 5.26 9.90 -12.58
N ARG A 270 4.17 10.43 -13.15
CA ARG A 270 4.04 11.87 -13.42
C ARG A 270 2.61 12.32 -13.16
N VAL A 271 2.45 13.54 -12.65
CA VAL A 271 1.21 14.28 -12.89
C VAL A 271 1.31 14.89 -14.28
N VAL A 272 0.25 14.76 -15.07
CA VAL A 272 0.21 15.25 -16.46
C VAL A 272 -1.04 16.04 -16.70
N GLU A 273 -0.90 17.09 -17.51
CA GLU A 273 -2.03 17.84 -18.04
C GLU A 273 -2.82 16.95 -19.01
N ARG A 274 -4.15 17.05 -18.97
CA ARG A 274 -5.06 16.41 -19.94
C ARG A 274 -5.85 17.42 -20.78
N GLY A 275 -5.61 18.73 -20.60
CA GLY A 275 -6.34 19.83 -21.23
C GLY A 275 -5.86 20.16 -22.65
N GLY A 276 -6.76 20.06 -23.63
CA GLY A 276 -6.54 20.41 -25.05
C GLY A 276 -7.16 19.36 -25.99
N LEU A 277 -7.67 19.76 -27.15
CA LEU A 277 -8.42 18.93 -28.13
C LEU A 277 -7.70 17.63 -28.57
N ASN A 278 -6.40 17.48 -28.26
CA ASN A 278 -5.63 16.25 -28.39
C ASN A 278 -4.57 16.19 -27.29
N SER A 279 -4.41 15.02 -26.66
CA SER A 279 -3.42 14.74 -25.60
C SER A 279 -1.95 14.81 -26.03
N ALA A 280 -1.67 15.23 -27.27
CA ALA A 280 -0.32 15.34 -27.84
C ALA A 280 0.38 16.67 -27.51
N TYR A 281 -0.36 17.71 -27.10
CA TYR A 281 0.21 19.02 -26.79
C TYR A 281 -0.45 19.59 -25.52
N PRO A 282 0.28 19.69 -24.38
CA PRO A 282 -0.23 20.35 -23.19
C PRO A 282 -0.55 21.82 -23.51
N MET A 283 -1.77 22.26 -23.19
CA MET A 283 -2.25 23.60 -23.51
C MET A 283 -1.76 24.63 -22.49
N TRP A 284 -1.71 24.23 -21.22
CA TRP A 284 -1.23 25.05 -20.11
C TRP A 284 0.29 24.93 -19.92
N GLY A 285 0.88 23.80 -20.31
CA GLY A 285 2.33 23.57 -20.28
C GLY A 285 2.92 23.44 -18.87
N GLY A 286 4.25 23.44 -18.79
CA GLY A 286 5.03 23.44 -17.55
C GLY A 286 5.53 22.07 -17.08
N GLN A 287 6.71 22.06 -16.47
CA GLN A 287 7.23 20.86 -15.81
C GLN A 287 6.71 20.81 -14.37
N VAL A 288 6.09 19.69 -14.02
CA VAL A 288 5.62 19.43 -12.66
C VAL A 288 6.79 19.44 -11.69
N VAL A 289 6.64 20.18 -10.58
CA VAL A 289 7.59 20.15 -9.49
C VAL A 289 7.42 18.85 -8.72
N ASP A 290 8.52 18.10 -8.58
CA ASP A 290 8.53 16.83 -7.86
C ASP A 290 8.19 17.04 -6.38
N PRO A 291 7.07 16.48 -5.88
CA PRO A 291 6.75 16.55 -4.45
C PRO A 291 7.50 15.48 -3.63
N GLY A 292 8.34 14.66 -4.28
CA GLY A 292 9.00 13.51 -3.69
C GLY A 292 8.20 12.22 -3.85
N THR A 293 8.70 11.17 -3.22
CA THR A 293 8.12 9.82 -3.26
C THR A 293 6.77 9.76 -2.54
N LEU A 294 5.75 9.26 -3.22
CA LEU A 294 4.40 9.06 -2.68
C LEU A 294 4.10 7.57 -2.44
N VAL A 295 4.25 7.14 -1.19
CA VAL A 295 3.98 5.77 -0.75
C VAL A 295 2.47 5.47 -0.70
N PRO A 296 2.04 4.20 -0.75
CA PRO A 296 0.65 3.81 -0.56
C PRO A 296 -0.04 4.48 0.63
N ASN A 297 -1.32 4.82 0.48
CA ASN A 297 -2.18 5.46 1.48
C ASN A 297 -1.79 6.90 1.90
N SER A 298 -0.77 7.48 1.30
CA SER A 298 -0.36 8.87 1.49
C SER A 298 -0.94 9.81 0.42
N SER A 299 -0.84 11.12 0.66
CA SER A 299 -1.28 12.15 -0.29
C SER A 299 -0.21 13.23 -0.43
N ALA A 300 -0.09 13.85 -1.60
CA ALA A 300 0.82 14.97 -1.85
C ALA A 300 0.18 16.02 -2.76
N ILE A 301 0.69 17.25 -2.67
CA ILE A 301 0.30 18.37 -3.51
C ILE A 301 1.37 18.57 -4.58
N TYR A 302 1.00 18.36 -5.84
CA TYR A 302 1.85 18.64 -6.98
C TYR A 302 1.64 20.10 -7.40
N ASN A 303 2.73 20.88 -7.39
CA ASN A 303 2.73 22.24 -7.91
C ASN A 303 3.08 22.18 -9.40
N VAL A 304 2.14 22.60 -10.24
CA VAL A 304 2.30 22.61 -11.69
C VAL A 304 2.32 24.06 -12.17
N PRO A 305 3.48 24.58 -12.60
CA PRO A 305 3.54 25.86 -13.29
C PRO A 305 2.69 25.78 -14.55
N ILE A 306 1.80 26.75 -14.77
CA ILE A 306 0.94 26.82 -15.95
C ILE A 306 1.07 28.19 -16.61
N THR A 307 0.95 28.21 -17.94
CA THR A 307 0.92 29.42 -18.77
C THR A 307 -0.41 29.48 -19.49
N ALA A 308 -1.15 30.59 -19.36
CA ALA A 308 -2.39 30.78 -20.10
C ALA A 308 -2.13 30.94 -21.61
N PRO A 309 -2.98 30.38 -22.48
CA PRO A 309 -2.94 30.65 -23.92
C PRO A 309 -2.87 32.15 -24.25
N LEU A 310 -2.26 32.50 -25.39
CA LEU A 310 -2.21 33.90 -25.85
C LEU A 310 -3.54 34.40 -26.41
N LEU A 311 -4.49 33.50 -26.67
CA LEU A 311 -5.81 33.84 -27.19
C LEU A 311 -6.79 34.07 -26.06
N ASN A 312 -7.65 35.09 -26.22
CA ASN A 312 -8.80 35.27 -25.34
C ASN A 312 -9.81 34.13 -25.57
N GLY A 313 -10.41 33.63 -24.49
CA GLY A 313 -11.41 32.57 -24.57
C GLY A 313 -11.62 31.84 -23.26
N THR A 314 -12.52 30.85 -23.30
CA THR A 314 -12.70 29.90 -22.19
C THR A 314 -11.96 28.60 -22.54
N PHE A 315 -11.02 28.21 -21.70
CA PHE A 315 -10.18 27.03 -21.88
C PHE A 315 -10.46 26.01 -20.78
N ARG A 316 -10.24 24.72 -21.06
CA ARG A 316 -10.44 23.65 -20.06
C ARG A 316 -9.10 23.17 -19.53
N ALA A 317 -8.97 23.09 -18.21
CA ALA A 317 -7.84 22.47 -17.54
C ALA A 317 -8.30 21.16 -16.89
N SER A 318 -7.51 20.10 -17.05
CA SER A 318 -7.70 18.82 -16.35
C SER A 318 -6.35 18.17 -16.14
N TRP A 319 -6.29 17.29 -15.15
CA TRP A 319 -5.05 16.65 -14.71
C TRP A 319 -5.25 15.15 -14.59
N GLY A 320 -4.15 14.41 -14.67
CA GLY A 320 -4.13 12.99 -14.39
C GLY A 320 -2.79 12.56 -13.80
N VAL A 321 -2.77 11.34 -13.26
CA VAL A 321 -1.52 10.67 -12.89
C VAL A 321 -1.25 9.61 -13.94
N SER A 322 -0.03 9.60 -14.46
CA SER A 322 0.44 8.62 -15.43
C SER A 322 1.67 7.88 -14.95
N ARG A 323 1.89 6.71 -15.55
CA ARG A 323 3.12 5.93 -15.43
C ARG A 323 3.61 5.58 -16.83
N ALA A 324 4.92 5.65 -17.04
CA ALA A 324 5.54 5.20 -18.29
C ALA A 324 5.09 3.77 -18.64
N GLY A 325 4.68 3.54 -19.89
CA GLY A 325 4.16 2.24 -20.37
C GLY A 325 2.69 1.96 -20.07
N LEU A 326 2.13 2.48 -18.96
CA LEU A 326 0.72 2.28 -18.60
C LEU A 326 -0.20 3.41 -19.09
N GLY A 327 0.35 4.63 -19.22
CA GLY A 327 -0.44 5.81 -19.52
C GLY A 327 -1.13 6.38 -18.26
N VAL A 328 -2.22 7.12 -18.47
CA VAL A 328 -2.96 7.80 -17.39
C VAL A 328 -3.93 6.83 -16.72
N PHE A 329 -3.86 6.73 -15.38
CA PHE A 329 -4.70 5.83 -14.59
C PHE A 329 -5.53 6.55 -13.49
N VAL A 330 -5.24 7.83 -13.22
CA VAL A 330 -6.07 8.73 -12.38
C VAL A 330 -6.43 9.97 -13.19
N SER A 331 -7.60 10.55 -13.00
CA SER A 331 -7.99 11.78 -13.70
C SER A 331 -8.93 12.67 -12.90
N SER A 332 -8.77 13.98 -13.08
CA SER A 332 -9.70 14.98 -12.58
C SER A 332 -10.78 15.29 -13.63
N PRO A 333 -11.96 15.73 -13.21
CA PRO A 333 -12.88 16.40 -14.13
C PRO A 333 -12.24 17.71 -14.66
N PRO A 334 -12.66 18.19 -15.85
CA PRO A 334 -12.17 19.43 -16.42
C PRO A 334 -12.80 20.67 -15.77
N VAL A 335 -12.00 21.69 -15.50
CA VAL A 335 -12.42 23.01 -15.00
C VAL A 335 -12.23 24.08 -16.08
N ALA A 336 -13.15 25.04 -16.13
CA ALA A 336 -13.08 26.17 -17.05
C ALA A 336 -12.16 27.26 -16.47
N VAL A 337 -11.27 27.78 -17.31
CA VAL A 337 -10.41 28.92 -17.02
C VAL A 337 -10.65 29.97 -18.11
N TYR A 338 -11.01 31.18 -17.68
CA TYR A 338 -11.25 32.31 -18.55
C TYR A 338 -9.95 33.05 -18.80
N VAL A 339 -9.53 33.11 -20.05
CA VAL A 339 -8.35 33.85 -20.48
C VAL A 339 -8.82 35.11 -21.18
N THR A 340 -8.55 36.27 -20.60
CA THR A 340 -9.00 37.55 -21.16
C THR A 340 -8.04 38.68 -20.81
N ALA A 341 -7.72 39.50 -21.82
CA ALA A 341 -6.95 40.73 -21.64
C ALA A 341 -7.80 41.85 -20.99
N ASP A 342 -9.12 41.70 -20.98
CA ASP A 342 -10.04 42.77 -20.60
C ASP A 342 -10.55 42.58 -19.16
N SER A 343 -10.03 43.41 -18.25
CA SER A 343 -10.50 43.48 -16.86
C SER A 343 -12.00 43.79 -16.78
N SER A 344 -12.59 44.41 -17.80
CA SER A 344 -14.03 44.67 -17.85
C SER A 344 -14.85 43.36 -17.88
N THR A 345 -14.37 42.33 -18.59
CA THR A 345 -15.02 41.01 -18.66
C THR A 345 -14.87 40.21 -17.37
N ILE A 346 -13.72 40.33 -16.69
CA ILE A 346 -13.51 39.74 -15.35
C ILE A 346 -14.48 40.39 -14.35
N CYS A 347 -14.56 41.71 -14.35
CA CYS A 347 -15.49 42.42 -13.47
C CYS A 347 -16.95 42.11 -13.81
N ALA A 348 -17.32 42.02 -15.10
CA ALA A 348 -18.66 41.64 -15.52
C ALA A 348 -19.05 40.22 -15.05
N ASN A 349 -18.12 39.27 -15.09
CA ASN A 349 -18.33 37.90 -14.60
C ASN A 349 -18.45 37.84 -13.08
N LEU A 350 -17.57 38.55 -12.35
CA LEU A 350 -17.67 38.65 -10.89
C LEU A 350 -18.96 39.34 -10.46
N HIS A 351 -19.38 40.41 -11.16
CA HIS A 351 -20.68 41.06 -10.95
C HIS A 351 -21.84 40.11 -11.25
N LYS A 352 -21.75 39.29 -12.30
CA LYS A 352 -22.79 38.28 -12.59
C LYS A 352 -22.89 37.25 -11.47
N LYS A 353 -21.77 36.67 -11.02
CA LYS A 353 -21.74 35.74 -9.88
C LYS A 353 -22.31 36.38 -8.62
N HIS A 354 -21.97 37.64 -8.36
CA HIS A 354 -22.46 38.38 -7.18
C HIS A 354 -23.97 38.58 -7.24
N ARG A 355 -24.50 38.98 -8.41
CA ARG A 355 -25.96 39.09 -8.63
C ARG A 355 -26.68 37.76 -8.44
N ASP A 356 -26.15 36.67 -8.99
CA ASP A 356 -26.78 35.34 -8.86
C ASP A 356 -26.81 34.87 -7.39
N LEU A 357 -25.70 35.03 -6.65
CA LEU A 357 -25.64 34.70 -5.23
C LEU A 357 -26.55 35.60 -4.40
N SER A 358 -26.57 36.91 -4.69
CA SER A 358 -27.44 37.88 -4.01
C SER A 358 -28.93 37.57 -4.24
N ASN A 359 -29.32 37.20 -5.46
CA ASN A 359 -30.68 36.80 -5.78
C ASN A 359 -31.07 35.50 -5.06
N ARG A 360 -30.16 34.54 -4.99
CA ARG A 360 -30.37 33.29 -4.25
C ARG A 360 -30.49 33.53 -2.74
N LEU A 361 -29.66 34.41 -2.19
CA LEU A 361 -29.76 34.83 -0.79
C LEU A 361 -31.14 35.44 -0.49
N LYS A 362 -31.60 36.38 -1.33
CA LYS A 362 -32.95 36.97 -1.18
C LYS A 362 -34.06 35.93 -1.24
N SER A 363 -33.95 34.96 -2.15
CA SER A 363 -34.93 33.86 -2.25
C SER A 363 -34.97 33.04 -0.96
N ILE A 364 -33.82 32.61 -0.45
CA ILE A 364 -33.75 31.80 0.77
C ILE A 364 -34.15 32.60 2.02
N GLU A 365 -33.84 33.89 2.07
CA GLU A 365 -34.30 34.78 3.14
C GLU A 365 -35.84 34.89 3.16
N LYS A 366 -36.48 34.93 1.99
CA LYS A 366 -37.93 34.89 1.85
C LYS A 366 -38.49 33.52 2.27
N ASP A 367 -37.93 32.43 1.77
CA ASP A 367 -38.34 31.07 2.15
C ASP A 367 -38.24 30.87 3.68
N ARG A 368 -37.23 31.48 4.32
CA ARG A 368 -37.08 31.43 5.78
C ARG A 368 -38.21 32.19 6.51
N GLN A 369 -38.71 33.29 5.96
CA GLN A 369 -39.84 34.02 6.55
C GLN A 369 -41.13 33.21 6.44
N ASP A 370 -41.30 32.48 5.34
CA ASP A 370 -42.49 31.68 5.06
C ASP A 370 -42.44 30.28 5.73
N ALA A 371 -41.30 29.91 6.32
CA ALA A 371 -41.08 28.59 6.93
C ALA A 371 -41.93 28.38 8.21
N GLU A 372 -42.80 27.37 8.15
CA GLU A 372 -43.75 27.03 9.21
C GLU A 372 -43.10 26.34 10.41
N THR A 373 -42.01 25.58 10.16
CA THR A 373 -41.36 24.76 11.19
C THR A 373 -40.02 25.32 11.69
N THR A 374 -39.69 25.05 12.95
CA THR A 374 -38.41 25.45 13.55
C THR A 374 -37.21 24.76 12.87
N GLY A 375 -37.36 23.51 12.44
CA GLY A 375 -36.30 22.76 11.77
C GLY A 375 -35.95 23.34 10.40
N GLU A 376 -36.96 23.70 9.61
CA GLU A 376 -36.79 24.35 8.31
C GLU A 376 -36.14 25.74 8.43
N ARG A 377 -36.59 26.56 9.38
CA ARG A 377 -35.95 27.87 9.66
C ARG A 377 -34.47 27.73 10.00
N MET A 378 -34.09 26.67 10.73
CA MET A 378 -32.71 26.43 11.12
C MET A 378 -31.85 26.00 9.93
N ALA A 379 -32.35 25.12 9.08
CA ALA A 379 -31.68 24.72 7.84
C ALA A 379 -31.45 25.91 6.89
N LEU A 380 -32.49 26.73 6.66
CA LEU A 380 -32.40 27.92 5.81
C LEU A 380 -31.45 28.98 6.40
N THR A 381 -31.39 29.11 7.73
CA THR A 381 -30.43 30.01 8.40
C THR A 381 -28.98 29.61 8.15
N ASN A 382 -28.67 28.31 8.15
CA ASN A 382 -27.33 27.82 7.83
C ASN A 382 -26.96 28.09 6.36
N MET A 383 -27.92 27.92 5.44
CA MET A 383 -27.72 28.26 4.02
C MET A 383 -27.47 29.76 3.82
N ILE A 384 -28.22 30.62 4.51
CA ILE A 384 -28.04 32.08 4.49
C ILE A 384 -26.62 32.45 4.94
N ASN A 385 -26.14 31.88 6.05
CA ASN A 385 -24.79 32.16 6.56
C ASN A 385 -23.70 31.74 5.57
N SER A 386 -23.87 30.57 4.93
CA SER A 386 -22.95 30.10 3.89
C SER A 386 -22.92 31.03 2.67
N LEU A 387 -24.09 31.46 2.19
CA LEU A 387 -24.17 32.40 1.05
C LEU A 387 -23.57 33.77 1.38
N LYS A 388 -23.77 34.28 2.60
CA LYS A 388 -23.14 35.53 3.06
C LYS A 388 -21.62 35.43 3.07
N LEU A 389 -21.07 34.29 3.48
CA LEU A 389 -19.63 34.04 3.42
C LEU A 389 -19.11 34.03 1.99
N GLN A 390 -19.82 33.36 1.07
CA GLN A 390 -19.45 33.33 -0.36
C GLN A 390 -19.51 34.73 -0.99
N LEU A 391 -20.53 35.54 -0.67
CA LEU A 391 -20.63 36.94 -1.13
C LEU A 391 -19.46 37.77 -0.62
N SER A 392 -19.11 37.66 0.67
CA SER A 392 -17.95 38.37 1.24
C SER A 392 -16.62 37.99 0.57
N GLN A 393 -16.42 36.71 0.28
CA GLN A 393 -15.24 36.23 -0.46
C GLN A 393 -15.20 36.79 -1.88
N LEU A 394 -16.36 36.81 -2.56
CA LEU A 394 -16.47 37.33 -3.91
C LEU A 394 -16.26 38.85 -3.98
N GLU A 395 -16.73 39.61 -2.98
CA GLU A 395 -16.47 41.05 -2.86
C GLU A 395 -14.98 41.33 -2.60
N SER A 396 -14.34 40.53 -1.76
CA SER A 396 -12.89 40.61 -1.56
C SER A 396 -12.15 40.33 -2.87
N GLU A 397 -12.62 39.34 -3.65
CA GLU A 397 -12.07 39.04 -4.97
C GLU A 397 -12.26 40.23 -5.93
N GLN A 398 -13.46 40.81 -6.01
CA GLN A 398 -13.73 42.01 -6.82
C GLN A 398 -12.76 43.15 -6.49
N ARG A 399 -12.57 43.48 -5.20
CA ARG A 399 -11.62 44.51 -4.76
C ARG A 399 -10.19 44.19 -5.17
N SER A 400 -9.76 42.95 -4.95
CA SER A 400 -8.40 42.50 -5.32
C SER A 400 -8.13 42.59 -6.83
N ARG A 401 -9.18 42.51 -7.64
CA ARG A 401 -9.12 42.58 -9.11
C ARG A 401 -9.33 44.00 -9.66
N GLY A 402 -9.48 45.01 -8.80
CA GLY A 402 -9.75 46.39 -9.20
C GLY A 402 -11.17 46.63 -9.74
N CYS A 403 -12.08 45.68 -9.50
CA CYS A 403 -13.49 45.84 -9.81
C CYS A 403 -14.18 46.65 -8.73
N THR A 404 -15.21 47.41 -9.10
CA THR A 404 -16.17 47.89 -8.10
C THR A 404 -16.85 46.68 -7.44
N PRO A 405 -16.92 46.60 -6.10
CA PRO A 405 -17.71 45.58 -5.44
C PRO A 405 -19.15 45.57 -5.95
N GLY A 406 -19.71 44.36 -6.12
CA GLY A 406 -21.03 44.10 -6.70
C GLY A 406 -22.18 44.63 -5.86
#